data_AF-B7X0Q3-F1
#
_entry.id   AF-B7X0Q3-F1
#
_cell.length_a   1.000
_cell.length_b   1.000
_cell.length_c   1.000
_cell.angle_alpha   90.00
_cell.angle_beta   90.00
_cell.angle_gamma   90.00
#
_symmetry.space_group_name_H-M   'P 1'
#
loop_
_entity.id
_entity.type
_entity.pdbx_description
1 polymer ?
#
loop_
_entity_poly.entity_id
_entity_poly.type
_entity_poly.pdbx_seq_one_letter_code
_entity_poly.pdbx_strand_id
1 'polypeptide(L)'
;MIVVRNNAQGVASASAQIAAGNHDLSDRPEEQAGALEETAASMEQLSSTVKQNADNARQANQVAVSASAVVAQGGEAVAEVGSINESSRRMADIIDGIAFQANILALSAVVEAARAGEQGRGFAVVASEVRALAGRSAEAAKEIKALITSSVEHVEHDTHLVDKVGSTMTEVVAAIRCVTDIMGEISAAGPEQSSGVSQIGEGVTQMDQTTRQNAALVEEKAAAAGSLSNQVQSLPYSIV
;
A
#
# COMPACT_ATOMS: atom_id res chain seq x y z
N MET A 1 40.35 -4.51 78.34
CA MET A 1 39.86 -5.76 77.74
C MET A 1 38.37 -5.76 77.40
N ILE A 2 37.45 -5.45 78.32
CA ILE A 2 35.99 -5.54 78.07
C ILE A 2 35.53 -4.65 76.90
N VAL A 3 36.00 -3.39 76.82
CA VAL A 3 35.65 -2.46 75.73
C VAL A 3 36.12 -2.96 74.36
N VAL A 4 37.34 -3.50 74.28
CA VAL A 4 37.89 -4.07 73.03
C VAL A 4 37.08 -5.30 72.59
N ARG A 5 36.69 -6.15 73.54
CA ARG A 5 35.87 -7.34 73.28
C ARG A 5 34.46 -6.97 72.80
N ASN A 6 33.83 -5.97 73.42
CA ASN A 6 32.51 -5.48 72.99
C ASN A 6 32.55 -4.81 71.61
N ASN A 7 33.58 -4.00 71.33
CA ASN A 7 33.77 -3.40 70.00
C ASN A 7 34.02 -4.47 68.93
N ALA A 8 34.85 -5.47 69.23
CA ALA A 8 35.08 -6.62 68.35
C ALA A 8 33.77 -7.37 68.06
N GLN A 9 32.93 -7.61 69.07
CA GLN A 9 31.61 -8.24 68.90
C GLN A 9 30.67 -7.39 68.02
N GLY A 10 30.69 -6.06 68.18
CA GLY A 10 29.95 -5.13 67.33
C GLY A 10 30.39 -5.18 65.86
N VAL A 11 31.70 -5.19 65.61
CA VAL A 11 32.25 -5.32 64.24
C VAL A 11 31.92 -6.69 63.63
N ALA A 12 32.01 -7.78 64.39
CA ALA A 12 31.60 -9.11 63.90
C ALA A 12 30.13 -9.13 63.47
N SER A 13 29.24 -8.55 64.28
CA SER A 13 27.81 -8.48 63.96
C SER A 13 27.54 -7.62 62.72
N ALA A 14 28.22 -6.48 62.60
CA ALA A 14 28.09 -5.61 61.43
C ALA A 14 28.63 -6.28 60.15
N SER A 15 29.78 -6.96 60.21
CA SER A 15 30.33 -7.74 59.10
C SER A 15 29.41 -8.88 58.67
N ALA A 16 28.77 -9.57 59.61
CA ALA A 16 27.81 -10.62 59.31
C ALA A 16 26.55 -10.08 58.61
N GLN A 17 26.05 -8.91 59.04
CA GLN A 17 24.95 -8.23 58.36
C GLN A 17 25.34 -7.75 56.96
N ILE A 18 26.56 -7.21 56.78
CA ILE A 18 27.07 -6.81 55.46
C ILE A 18 27.20 -8.02 54.55
N ALA A 19 27.75 -9.14 55.04
CA ALA A 19 27.89 -10.36 54.26
C ALA A 19 26.53 -10.93 53.82
N ALA A 20 25.53 -10.92 54.72
CA ALA A 20 24.16 -11.35 54.38
C ALA A 20 23.51 -10.43 53.34
N GLY A 21 23.64 -9.10 53.49
CA GLY A 21 23.13 -8.14 52.51
C GLY A 21 23.85 -8.22 51.17
N ASN A 22 25.15 -8.55 51.17
CA ASN A 22 25.92 -8.76 49.95
C ASN A 22 25.51 -10.01 49.19
N HIS A 23 25.10 -11.06 49.89
CA HIS A 23 24.59 -12.27 49.26
C HIS A 23 23.25 -11.99 48.55
N ASP A 24 22.35 -11.24 49.18
CA ASP A 24 21.11 -10.79 48.52
C ASP A 24 21.40 -9.85 47.33
N LEU A 25 22.44 -9.01 47.44
CA LEU A 25 22.89 -8.17 46.34
C LEU A 25 23.66 -8.92 45.25
N SER A 26 24.18 -10.14 45.49
CA SER A 26 24.93 -10.89 44.48
C SER A 26 24.02 -11.50 43.42
N ASP A 27 22.79 -11.83 43.80
CA ASP A 27 21.82 -12.49 42.92
C ASP A 27 21.20 -11.48 41.93
N ARG A 28 21.12 -10.20 42.32
CA ARG A 28 20.47 -9.15 41.52
C ARG A 28 21.19 -8.80 40.22
N PRO A 29 22.54 -8.62 40.17
CA PRO A 29 23.26 -8.42 38.93
C PRO A 29 23.13 -9.58 37.95
N GLU A 30 23.04 -10.82 38.45
CA GLU A 30 22.89 -12.01 37.62
C GLU A 30 21.50 -12.05 36.96
N GLU A 31 20.45 -11.76 37.74
CA GLU A 31 19.08 -11.63 37.22
C GLU A 31 18.94 -10.44 36.24
N GLN A 32 19.58 -9.30 36.55
CA GLN A 32 19.61 -8.14 35.65
C GLN A 32 20.36 -8.44 34.34
N ALA A 33 21.44 -9.21 34.37
CA ALA A 33 22.19 -9.58 33.18
C ALA A 33 21.32 -10.41 32.23
N GLY A 34 20.55 -11.39 32.75
CA GLY A 34 19.60 -12.16 31.96
C GLY A 34 18.51 -11.30 31.32
N ALA A 35 17.93 -10.36 32.08
CA ALA A 35 16.93 -9.44 31.55
C ALA A 35 17.50 -8.50 30.46
N LEU A 36 18.76 -8.08 30.59
CA LEU A 36 19.44 -7.26 29.59
C LEU A 36 19.75 -8.04 28.31
N GLU A 37 20.13 -9.32 28.40
CA GLU A 37 20.28 -10.19 27.21
C GLU A 37 18.97 -10.35 26.45
N GLU A 38 17.86 -10.63 27.14
CA GLU A 38 16.54 -10.76 26.51
C GLU A 38 16.08 -9.44 25.89
N THR A 39 16.36 -8.32 26.56
CA THR A 39 16.09 -6.98 26.03
C THR A 39 16.93 -6.72 24.77
N ALA A 40 18.22 -7.02 24.78
CA ALA A 40 19.09 -6.84 23.62
C ALA A 40 18.63 -7.68 22.42
N ALA A 41 18.28 -8.95 22.64
CA ALA A 41 17.73 -9.83 21.60
C ALA A 41 16.41 -9.28 21.01
N SER A 42 15.53 -8.78 21.88
CA SER A 42 14.27 -8.14 21.46
C SER A 42 14.53 -6.88 20.64
N MET A 43 15.55 -6.10 20.99
CA MET A 43 15.96 -4.90 20.27
C MET A 43 16.52 -5.19 18.88
N GLU A 44 17.31 -6.25 18.71
CA GLU A 44 17.77 -6.71 17.40
C GLU A 44 16.60 -7.13 16.51
N GLN A 45 15.64 -7.88 17.07
CA GLN A 45 14.44 -8.30 16.34
C GLN A 45 13.56 -7.10 15.95
N LEU A 46 13.41 -6.12 16.84
CA LEU A 46 12.71 -4.87 16.56
C LEU A 46 13.41 -4.08 15.44
N SER A 47 14.73 -3.95 15.49
CA SER A 47 15.52 -3.29 14.45
C SER A 47 15.30 -3.93 13.07
N SER A 48 15.34 -5.26 13.02
CA SER A 48 15.05 -6.03 11.79
C SER A 48 13.63 -5.77 11.29
N THR A 49 12.64 -5.78 12.18
CA THR A 49 11.23 -5.56 11.84
C THR A 49 10.98 -4.13 11.32
N VAL A 50 11.59 -3.12 11.94
CA VAL A 50 11.51 -1.72 11.48
C VAL A 50 12.08 -1.58 10.08
N LYS A 51 13.24 -2.19 9.82
CA LYS A 51 13.85 -2.18 8.47
C LYS A 51 12.97 -2.88 7.45
N GLN A 52 12.45 -4.06 7.78
CA GLN A 52 11.54 -4.82 6.90
C GLN A 52 10.26 -4.03 6.61
N ASN A 53 9.69 -3.33 7.59
CA ASN A 53 8.51 -2.49 7.39
C ASN A 53 8.79 -1.32 6.44
N ALA A 54 9.96 -0.66 6.56
CA ALA A 54 10.34 0.43 5.66
C ALA A 54 10.51 -0.06 4.21
N ASP A 55 11.09 -1.25 4.02
CA ASP A 55 11.26 -1.85 2.69
C ASP A 55 9.91 -2.32 2.11
N ASN A 56 9.04 -2.93 2.93
CA ASN A 56 7.68 -3.29 2.54
C ASN A 56 6.86 -2.07 2.12
N ALA A 57 6.97 -0.95 2.84
CA ALA A 57 6.29 0.29 2.49
C ALA A 57 6.77 0.85 1.13
N ARG A 58 8.08 0.79 0.86
CA ARG A 58 8.64 1.17 -0.46
C ARG A 58 8.11 0.28 -1.57
N GLN A 59 8.06 -1.04 -1.35
CA GLN A 59 7.54 -1.98 -2.33
C GLN A 59 6.04 -1.76 -2.59
N ALA A 60 5.25 -1.57 -1.54
CA ALA A 60 3.83 -1.27 -1.65
C ALA A 60 3.58 0.02 -2.44
N ASN A 61 4.42 1.05 -2.25
CA ASN A 61 4.36 2.28 -3.03
C ASN A 61 4.61 2.04 -4.53
N GLN A 62 5.62 1.23 -4.89
CA GLN A 62 5.85 0.86 -6.30
C GLN A 62 4.67 0.10 -6.92
N VAL A 63 4.06 -0.81 -6.17
CA VAL A 63 2.87 -1.54 -6.62
C VAL A 63 1.69 -0.58 -6.82
N ALA A 64 1.48 0.35 -5.89
CA ALA A 64 0.43 1.37 -5.99
C ALA A 64 0.60 2.26 -7.23
N VAL A 65 1.83 2.73 -7.51
CA VAL A 65 2.14 3.50 -8.73
C VAL A 65 1.85 2.69 -9.99
N SER A 66 2.25 1.42 -10.01
CA SER A 66 2.00 0.52 -11.15
C SER A 66 0.50 0.27 -11.36
N ALA A 67 -0.24 0.06 -10.27
CA ALA A 67 -1.70 -0.09 -10.32
C ALA A 67 -2.38 1.19 -10.84
N SER A 68 -1.92 2.38 -10.42
CA SER A 68 -2.43 3.65 -10.93
C SER A 68 -2.21 3.79 -12.45
N ALA A 69 -1.10 3.30 -12.99
CA ALA A 69 -0.84 3.31 -14.43
C ALA A 69 -1.80 2.39 -15.20
N VAL A 70 -2.09 1.20 -14.66
CA VAL A 70 -3.08 0.27 -15.25
C VAL A 70 -4.48 0.88 -15.24
N VAL A 71 -4.88 1.53 -14.14
CA VAL A 71 -6.18 2.21 -14.06
C VAL A 71 -6.27 3.37 -15.05
N ALA A 72 -5.19 4.13 -15.24
CA ALA A 72 -5.13 5.20 -16.24
C ALA A 72 -5.34 4.67 -17.67
N GLN A 73 -4.69 3.56 -18.03
CA GLN A 73 -4.91 2.89 -19.32
C GLN A 73 -6.35 2.38 -19.48
N GLY A 74 -6.95 1.86 -18.40
CA GLY A 74 -8.36 1.50 -18.39
C GLY A 74 -9.29 2.68 -18.67
N GLY A 75 -8.93 3.87 -18.18
CA GLY A 75 -9.64 5.13 -18.47
C GLY A 75 -9.58 5.54 -19.95
N GLU A 76 -8.46 5.31 -20.64
CA GLU A 76 -8.34 5.58 -22.07
C GLU A 76 -9.23 4.65 -22.91
N ALA A 77 -9.28 3.36 -22.56
CA ALA A 77 -10.15 2.39 -23.24
C ALA A 77 -11.65 2.74 -23.07
N VAL A 78 -12.02 3.27 -21.90
CA VAL A 78 -13.37 3.79 -21.63
C VAL A 78 -13.68 5.00 -22.52
N ALA A 79 -12.73 5.90 -22.73
CA ALA A 79 -12.91 7.06 -23.62
C ALA A 79 -13.12 6.67 -25.10
N GLU A 80 -12.50 5.58 -25.55
CA GLU A 80 -12.64 5.07 -26.92
C GLU A 80 -14.09 4.64 -27.22
N VAL A 81 -14.83 4.08 -26.26
CA VAL A 81 -16.24 3.70 -26.42
C VAL A 81 -17.14 4.90 -26.74
N GLY A 82 -16.84 6.07 -26.17
CA GLY A 82 -17.57 7.31 -26.49
C GLY A 82 -17.47 7.69 -27.98
N SER A 83 -16.31 7.47 -28.59
CA SER A 83 -16.08 7.75 -30.03
C SER A 83 -16.86 6.80 -30.95
N ILE A 84 -17.13 5.57 -30.50
CA ILE A 84 -17.96 4.58 -31.22
C ILE A 84 -19.42 5.04 -31.25
N ASN A 85 -19.92 5.60 -30.15
CA ASN A 85 -21.28 6.15 -30.09
C ASN A 85 -21.47 7.32 -31.07
N GLU A 86 -20.53 8.27 -31.09
CA GLU A 86 -20.54 9.39 -32.03
C GLU A 86 -20.48 8.91 -33.49
N SER A 87 -19.60 7.97 -33.79
CA SER A 87 -19.46 7.37 -35.13
C SER A 87 -20.74 6.66 -35.58
N SER A 88 -21.41 5.95 -34.67
CA SER A 88 -22.67 5.23 -34.96
C SER A 88 -23.82 6.19 -35.27
N ARG A 89 -23.93 7.30 -34.52
CA ARG A 89 -24.90 8.37 -34.82
C ARG A 89 -24.65 9.01 -36.18
N ARG A 90 -23.37 9.29 -36.51
CA ARG A 90 -22.99 9.82 -37.82
C ARG A 90 -23.33 8.86 -38.97
N MET A 91 -23.19 7.55 -38.76
CA MET A 91 -23.62 6.55 -39.75
C MET A 91 -25.13 6.60 -39.96
N ALA A 92 -25.93 6.73 -38.90
CA ALA A 92 -27.38 6.85 -39.01
C ALA A 92 -27.81 8.03 -39.90
N ASP A 93 -27.18 9.20 -39.71
CA ASP A 93 -27.43 10.41 -40.50
C ASP A 93 -27.07 10.23 -41.99
N ILE A 94 -25.93 9.59 -42.27
CA ILE A 94 -25.48 9.32 -43.64
C ILE A 94 -26.46 8.39 -44.37
N ILE A 95 -26.93 7.33 -43.70
CA ILE A 95 -27.87 6.36 -44.28
C ILE A 95 -29.22 7.03 -44.59
N ASP A 96 -29.68 7.93 -43.71
CA ASP A 96 -30.91 8.69 -43.97
C ASP A 96 -30.75 9.60 -45.19
N GLY A 97 -29.59 10.24 -45.34
CA GLY A 97 -29.24 11.03 -46.53
C GLY A 97 -29.24 10.20 -47.82
N ILE A 98 -28.70 8.98 -47.79
CA ILE A 98 -28.68 8.06 -48.95
C ILE A 98 -30.10 7.64 -49.33
N ALA A 99 -30.92 7.27 -48.35
CA ALA A 99 -32.31 6.88 -48.59
C ALA A 99 -33.11 8.03 -49.24
N PHE A 100 -32.91 9.27 -48.75
CA PHE A 100 -33.54 10.46 -49.31
C PHE A 100 -33.08 10.75 -50.75
N GLN A 101 -31.77 10.68 -51.02
CA GLN A 101 -31.21 10.88 -52.36
C GLN A 101 -31.71 9.83 -53.36
N ALA A 102 -31.75 8.55 -52.97
CA ALA A 102 -32.28 7.47 -53.82
C ALA A 102 -33.75 7.71 -54.20
N ASN A 103 -34.56 8.20 -53.25
CA ASN A 103 -35.96 8.54 -53.50
C ASN A 103 -36.12 9.72 -54.48
N ILE A 104 -35.29 10.76 -54.36
CA ILE A 104 -35.29 11.89 -55.30
C ILE A 104 -34.85 11.45 -56.71
N LEU A 105 -33.80 10.63 -56.82
CA LEU A 105 -33.32 10.07 -58.09
C LEU A 105 -34.41 9.25 -58.79
N ALA A 106 -35.12 8.39 -58.04
CA ALA A 106 -36.22 7.60 -58.57
C ALA A 106 -37.35 8.47 -59.13
N LEU A 107 -37.73 9.53 -58.39
CA LEU A 107 -38.77 10.46 -58.83
C LEU A 107 -38.35 11.24 -60.08
N SER A 108 -37.10 11.71 -60.12
CA SER A 108 -36.54 12.48 -61.24
C SER A 108 -36.49 11.65 -62.52
N ALA A 109 -36.10 10.37 -62.44
CA ALA A 109 -36.08 9.46 -63.59
C ALA A 109 -37.47 9.23 -64.20
N VAL A 110 -38.50 9.11 -63.36
CA VAL A 110 -39.90 8.94 -63.79
C VAL A 110 -40.42 10.20 -64.50
N VAL A 111 -40.10 11.37 -63.97
CA VAL A 111 -40.51 12.66 -64.56
C VAL A 111 -39.86 12.88 -65.93
N GLU A 112 -38.56 12.60 -66.07
CA GLU A 112 -37.86 12.84 -67.33
C GLU A 112 -38.25 11.83 -68.43
N ALA A 113 -38.51 10.57 -68.07
CA ALA A 113 -39.06 9.57 -69.00
C ALA A 113 -40.46 9.95 -69.51
N ALA A 114 -41.31 10.50 -68.64
CA ALA A 114 -42.63 10.99 -69.03
C ALA A 114 -42.54 12.23 -69.95
N ARG A 115 -41.52 13.06 -69.75
CA ARG A 115 -41.28 14.28 -70.55
C ARG A 115 -40.78 14.00 -71.97
N ALA A 116 -40.07 12.90 -72.18
CA ALA A 116 -39.49 12.52 -73.47
C ALA A 116 -40.50 11.95 -74.50
N GLY A 117 -41.74 11.63 -74.09
CA GLY A 117 -42.81 11.20 -75.00
C GLY A 117 -42.47 9.97 -75.84
N GLU A 118 -42.89 9.94 -77.12
CA GLU A 118 -42.67 8.80 -78.04
C GLU A 118 -41.20 8.51 -78.36
N GLN A 119 -40.32 9.53 -78.31
CA GLN A 119 -38.86 9.37 -78.48
C GLN A 119 -38.20 8.72 -77.25
N GLY A 120 -38.91 8.71 -76.11
CA GLY A 120 -38.43 8.25 -74.81
C GLY A 120 -38.61 6.77 -74.53
N ARG A 121 -39.08 5.94 -75.46
CA ARG A 121 -39.39 4.51 -75.18
C ARG A 121 -38.20 3.73 -74.61
N GLY A 122 -36.97 3.98 -75.08
CA GLY A 122 -35.76 3.41 -74.50
C GLY A 122 -35.42 3.98 -73.12
N PHE A 123 -35.64 5.29 -72.92
CA PHE A 123 -35.48 5.97 -71.63
C PHE A 123 -36.51 5.50 -70.58
N ALA A 124 -37.72 5.12 -71.00
CA ALA A 124 -38.74 4.60 -70.11
C ALA A 124 -38.36 3.24 -69.50
N VAL A 125 -37.67 2.38 -70.27
CA VAL A 125 -37.13 1.11 -69.76
C VAL A 125 -36.03 1.38 -68.74
N VAL A 126 -35.06 2.24 -69.08
CA VAL A 126 -33.97 2.63 -68.17
C VAL A 126 -34.52 3.30 -66.91
N ALA A 127 -35.53 4.17 -67.02
CA ALA A 127 -36.16 4.83 -65.87
C ALA A 127 -36.91 3.83 -64.96
N SER A 128 -37.57 2.83 -65.53
CA SER A 128 -38.19 1.73 -64.77
C SER A 128 -37.13 0.92 -64.00
N GLU A 129 -36.00 0.65 -64.64
CA GLU A 129 -34.88 -0.10 -64.06
C GLU A 129 -34.16 0.70 -62.96
N VAL A 130 -33.94 2.00 -63.19
CA VAL A 130 -33.45 2.95 -62.17
C VAL A 130 -34.40 3.06 -61.00
N ARG A 131 -35.72 3.10 -61.23
CA ARG A 131 -36.73 3.12 -60.16
C ARG A 131 -36.73 1.82 -59.36
N ALA A 132 -36.63 0.67 -60.02
CA ALA A 132 -36.55 -0.63 -59.36
C ALA A 132 -35.25 -0.75 -58.52
N LEU A 133 -34.11 -0.29 -59.06
CA LEU A 133 -32.85 -0.24 -58.33
C LEU A 133 -32.92 0.72 -57.13
N ALA A 134 -33.46 1.92 -57.32
CA ALA A 134 -33.63 2.89 -56.24
C ALA A 134 -34.58 2.38 -55.14
N GLY A 135 -35.65 1.66 -55.51
CA GLY A 135 -36.53 1.00 -54.54
C GLY A 135 -35.82 -0.08 -53.73
N ARG A 136 -35.01 -0.93 -54.39
CA ARG A 136 -34.15 -1.92 -53.70
C ARG A 136 -33.11 -1.27 -52.81
N SER A 137 -32.48 -0.18 -53.25
CA SER A 137 -31.52 0.59 -52.46
C SER A 137 -32.18 1.26 -51.25
N ALA A 138 -33.40 1.78 -51.39
CA ALA A 138 -34.14 2.37 -50.29
C ALA A 138 -34.52 1.33 -49.21
N GLU A 139 -34.94 0.13 -49.62
CA GLU A 139 -35.24 -0.95 -48.67
C GLU A 139 -33.98 -1.42 -47.93
N ALA A 140 -32.87 -1.61 -48.67
CA ALA A 140 -31.58 -1.94 -48.06
C ALA A 140 -31.09 -0.84 -47.09
N ALA A 141 -31.25 0.43 -47.45
CA ALA A 141 -30.91 1.55 -46.58
C ALA A 141 -31.78 1.56 -45.31
N LYS A 142 -33.05 1.19 -45.41
CA LYS A 142 -33.97 1.07 -44.26
C LYS A 142 -33.58 -0.08 -43.33
N GLU A 143 -33.19 -1.24 -43.87
CA GLU A 143 -32.68 -2.37 -43.08
C GLU A 143 -31.37 -1.98 -42.36
N ILE A 144 -30.44 -1.34 -43.07
CA ILE A 144 -29.20 -0.83 -42.46
C ILE A 144 -29.52 0.20 -41.37
N LYS A 145 -30.45 1.13 -41.60
CA LYS A 145 -30.88 2.10 -40.60
C LYS A 145 -31.41 1.42 -39.35
N ALA A 146 -32.26 0.39 -39.49
CA ALA A 146 -32.78 -0.35 -38.35
C ALA A 146 -31.66 -1.04 -37.54
N LEU A 147 -30.67 -1.65 -38.21
CA LEU A 147 -29.51 -2.25 -37.56
C LEU A 147 -28.62 -1.22 -36.86
N ILE A 148 -28.41 -0.05 -37.47
CA ILE A 148 -27.66 1.05 -36.88
C ILE A 148 -28.41 1.64 -35.69
N THR A 149 -29.72 1.86 -35.77
CA THR A 149 -30.54 2.33 -34.64
C THR A 149 -30.45 1.36 -33.46
N SER A 150 -30.60 0.06 -33.70
CA SER A 150 -30.43 -0.96 -32.65
C SER A 150 -29.01 -0.95 -32.06
N SER A 151 -27.99 -0.72 -32.90
CA SER A 151 -26.61 -0.60 -32.44
C SER A 151 -26.39 0.67 -31.61
N VAL A 152 -26.99 1.80 -31.97
CA VAL A 152 -26.96 3.05 -31.18
C VAL A 152 -27.62 2.83 -29.82
N GLU A 153 -28.79 2.20 -29.77
CA GLU A 153 -29.47 1.88 -28.50
C GLU A 153 -28.62 0.98 -27.59
N HIS A 154 -27.97 -0.04 -28.15
CA HIS A 154 -27.06 -0.89 -27.39
C HIS A 154 -25.82 -0.13 -26.91
N VAL A 155 -25.20 0.69 -27.77
CA VAL A 155 -24.04 1.50 -27.40
C VAL A 155 -24.38 2.55 -26.36
N GLU A 156 -25.58 3.15 -26.38
CA GLU A 156 -26.05 4.08 -25.34
C GLU A 156 -26.21 3.38 -23.99
N HIS A 157 -26.78 2.17 -23.98
CA HIS A 157 -26.84 1.35 -22.77
C HIS A 157 -25.44 1.00 -22.23
N ASP A 158 -24.53 0.59 -23.12
CA ASP A 158 -23.16 0.25 -22.75
C ASP A 158 -22.37 1.48 -22.30
N THR A 159 -22.65 2.66 -22.87
CA THR A 159 -22.07 3.94 -22.42
C THR A 159 -22.42 4.22 -20.96
N HIS A 160 -23.68 3.99 -20.54
CA HIS A 160 -24.05 4.15 -19.14
C HIS A 160 -23.31 3.20 -18.18
N LEU A 161 -23.07 1.95 -18.61
CA LEU A 161 -22.25 1.00 -17.86
C LEU A 161 -20.80 1.45 -17.77
N VAL A 162 -20.26 1.94 -18.88
CA VAL A 162 -18.91 2.46 -19.01
C VAL A 162 -18.69 3.73 -18.17
N ASP A 163 -19.66 4.64 -18.10
CA ASP A 163 -19.63 5.81 -17.20
C ASP A 163 -19.52 5.38 -15.73
N LYS A 164 -20.28 4.36 -15.34
CA LYS A 164 -20.21 3.80 -13.98
C LYS A 164 -18.85 3.15 -13.72
N VAL A 165 -18.28 2.45 -14.70
CA VAL A 165 -16.91 1.93 -14.63
C VAL A 165 -15.91 3.07 -14.48
N GLY A 166 -16.05 4.16 -15.25
CA GLY A 166 -15.20 5.35 -15.15
C GLY A 166 -15.24 6.02 -13.77
N SER A 167 -16.43 6.16 -13.17
CA SER A 167 -16.58 6.64 -11.79
C SER A 167 -15.87 5.72 -10.80
N THR A 168 -16.07 4.41 -10.93
CA THR A 168 -15.43 3.40 -10.06
C THR A 168 -13.91 3.45 -10.19
N MET A 169 -13.38 3.60 -11.41
CA MET A 169 -11.94 3.75 -11.64
C MET A 169 -11.38 5.03 -10.98
N THR A 170 -12.15 6.12 -11.00
CA THR A 170 -11.77 7.36 -10.30
C THR A 170 -11.68 7.15 -8.79
N GLU A 171 -12.64 6.44 -8.20
CA GLU A 171 -12.60 6.05 -6.77
C GLU A 171 -11.39 5.15 -6.46
N VAL A 172 -11.07 4.20 -7.35
CA VAL A 172 -9.90 3.33 -7.20
C VAL A 172 -8.61 4.15 -7.25
N VAL A 173 -8.45 5.12 -8.15
CA VAL A 173 -7.28 6.00 -8.18
C VAL A 173 -7.16 6.79 -6.87
N ALA A 174 -8.26 7.30 -6.34
CA ALA A 174 -8.26 8.02 -5.06
C ALA A 174 -7.83 7.09 -3.90
N ALA A 175 -8.32 5.86 -3.87
CA ALA A 175 -7.91 4.87 -2.88
C ALA A 175 -6.42 4.49 -2.99
N ILE A 176 -5.92 4.31 -4.21
CA ILE A 176 -4.49 4.03 -4.47
C ILE A 176 -3.62 5.19 -3.97
N ARG A 177 -4.02 6.45 -4.21
CA ARG A 177 -3.30 7.63 -3.69
C ARG A 177 -3.23 7.63 -2.17
N CYS A 178 -4.35 7.34 -1.50
CA CYS A 178 -4.38 7.22 -0.05
C CYS A 178 -3.40 6.15 0.46
N VAL A 179 -3.33 4.99 -0.21
CA VAL A 179 -2.33 3.95 0.12
C VAL A 179 -0.90 4.45 -0.08
N THR A 180 -0.61 5.16 -1.18
CA THR A 180 0.70 5.75 -1.44
C THR A 180 1.11 6.74 -0.35
N ASP A 181 0.18 7.59 0.11
CA ASP A 181 0.43 8.57 1.17
C ASP A 181 0.77 7.87 2.50
N ILE A 182 -0.04 6.87 2.91
CA ILE A 182 0.20 6.09 4.13
C ILE A 182 1.55 5.36 4.06
N MET A 183 1.89 4.76 2.91
CA MET A 183 3.18 4.10 2.74
C MET A 183 4.35 5.10 2.77
N GLY A 184 4.12 6.33 2.29
CA GLY A 184 5.06 7.44 2.43
C GLY A 184 5.33 7.79 3.89
N GLU A 185 4.27 7.90 4.71
CA GLU A 185 4.37 8.15 6.15
C GLU A 185 5.12 7.02 6.87
N ILE A 186 4.81 5.75 6.59
CA ILE A 186 5.49 4.59 7.20
C ILE A 186 6.98 4.58 6.82
N SER A 187 7.30 4.84 5.55
CA SER A 187 8.70 4.88 5.09
C SER A 187 9.48 6.04 5.72
N ALA A 188 8.81 7.18 5.96
CA ALA A 188 9.39 8.34 6.63
C ALA A 188 9.57 8.12 8.14
N ALA A 189 8.69 7.37 8.80
CA ALA A 189 8.79 7.01 10.21
C ALA A 189 9.88 5.96 10.49
N GLY A 190 10.23 5.13 9.51
CA GLY A 190 11.24 4.06 9.65
C GLY A 190 12.61 4.54 10.17
N PRO A 191 13.23 5.58 9.60
CA PRO A 191 14.47 6.15 10.11
C PRO A 191 14.38 6.65 11.56
N GLU A 192 13.27 7.28 11.94
CA GLU A 192 13.06 7.78 13.31
C GLU A 192 12.93 6.62 14.31
N GLN A 193 12.16 5.58 13.96
CA GLN A 193 12.07 4.35 14.75
C GLN A 193 13.43 3.65 14.88
N SER A 194 14.19 3.55 13.79
CA SER A 194 15.51 2.94 13.79
C SER A 194 16.49 3.70 14.69
N SER A 195 16.44 5.04 14.66
CA SER A 195 17.22 5.88 15.57
C SER A 195 16.83 5.67 17.03
N GLY A 196 15.53 5.60 17.34
CA GLY A 196 15.05 5.32 18.68
C GLY A 196 15.48 3.94 19.20
N VAL A 197 15.45 2.92 18.33
CA VAL A 197 15.94 1.58 18.62
C VAL A 197 17.45 1.60 18.91
N SER A 198 18.24 2.35 18.14
CA SER A 198 19.68 2.51 18.38
C SER A 198 19.98 3.17 19.73
N GLN A 199 19.24 4.22 20.10
CA GLN A 199 19.40 4.90 21.38
C GLN A 199 19.07 4.00 22.57
N ILE A 200 18.02 3.19 22.46
CA ILE A 200 17.71 2.19 23.49
C ILE A 200 18.83 1.16 23.59
N GLY A 201 19.40 0.72 22.46
CA GLY A 201 20.55 -0.20 22.43
C GLY A 201 21.80 0.35 23.13
N GLU A 202 22.09 1.64 22.96
CA GLU A 202 23.15 2.33 23.73
C GLU A 202 22.85 2.33 25.23
N GLY A 203 21.60 2.58 25.62
CA GLY A 203 21.15 2.52 27.01
C GLY A 203 21.30 1.13 27.62
N VAL A 204 20.95 0.07 26.90
CA VAL A 204 21.12 -1.33 27.33
C VAL A 204 22.60 -1.66 27.53
N THR A 205 23.48 -1.20 26.62
CA THR A 205 24.93 -1.39 26.74
C THR A 205 25.48 -0.70 28.00
N GLN A 206 25.01 0.51 28.28
CA GLN A 206 25.39 1.24 29.50
C GLN A 206 24.88 0.53 30.77
N MET A 207 23.67 -0.03 30.74
CA MET A 207 23.13 -0.83 31.84
C MET A 207 23.94 -2.11 32.07
N ASP A 208 24.33 -2.84 31.02
CA ASP A 208 25.21 -4.02 31.14
C ASP A 208 26.55 -3.66 31.81
N GLN A 209 27.16 -2.53 31.41
CA GLN A 209 28.37 -2.05 32.07
C GLN A 209 28.16 -1.77 33.56
N THR A 210 27.06 -1.11 33.94
CA THR A 210 26.74 -0.85 35.35
C THR A 210 26.42 -2.13 36.12
N THR A 211 25.72 -3.09 35.51
CA THR A 211 25.43 -4.41 36.10
C THR A 211 26.72 -5.16 36.40
N ARG A 212 27.69 -5.19 35.47
CA ARG A 212 29.01 -5.80 35.70
C ARG A 212 29.82 -5.08 36.77
N GLN A 213 29.77 -3.75 36.82
CA GLN A 213 30.41 -2.98 37.88
C GLN A 213 29.77 -3.27 39.25
N ASN A 214 28.45 -3.42 39.32
CA ASN A 214 27.75 -3.79 40.55
C ASN A 214 28.14 -5.19 41.01
N ALA A 215 28.23 -6.16 40.11
CA ALA A 215 28.71 -7.51 40.45
C ALA A 215 30.13 -7.47 41.05
N ALA A 216 31.06 -6.74 40.41
CA ALA A 216 32.42 -6.57 40.92
C ALA A 216 32.47 -5.86 42.29
N LEU A 217 31.64 -4.84 42.49
CA LEU A 217 31.52 -4.14 43.78
C LEU A 217 30.97 -5.06 44.87
N VAL A 218 29.99 -5.91 44.56
CA VAL A 218 29.45 -6.89 45.51
C VAL A 218 30.52 -7.91 45.90
N GLU A 219 31.29 -8.44 44.96
CA GLU A 219 32.42 -9.33 45.26
C GLU A 219 33.47 -8.66 46.16
N GLU A 220 33.86 -7.42 45.84
CA GLU A 220 34.84 -6.67 46.63
C GLU A 220 34.34 -6.43 48.07
N LYS A 221 33.08 -6.03 48.22
CA LYS A 221 32.45 -5.81 49.54
C LYS A 221 32.34 -7.10 50.34
N ALA A 222 32.10 -8.24 49.69
CA ALA A 222 32.00 -9.55 50.35
C ALA A 222 33.38 -9.98 50.86
N ALA A 223 34.43 -9.80 50.05
CA ALA A 223 35.81 -10.06 50.45
C ALA A 223 36.26 -9.16 51.60
N ALA A 224 35.89 -7.88 51.59
CA ALA A 224 36.17 -6.93 52.67
C ALA A 224 35.46 -7.30 53.98
N ALA A 225 34.18 -7.66 53.92
CA ALA A 225 33.41 -8.11 55.09
C ALA A 225 33.97 -9.41 55.68
N GLY A 226 34.36 -10.36 54.83
CA GLY A 226 35.02 -11.60 55.24
C GLY A 226 36.37 -11.36 55.91
N SER A 227 37.19 -10.47 55.35
CA SER A 227 38.48 -10.07 55.94
C SER A 227 38.30 -9.41 57.30
N LEU A 228 37.31 -8.52 57.44
CA LEU A 228 37.01 -7.84 58.71
C LEU A 228 36.53 -8.84 59.78
N SER A 229 35.71 -9.81 59.39
CA SER A 229 35.27 -10.90 60.26
C SER A 229 36.45 -11.76 60.75
N ASN A 230 37.36 -12.17 59.85
CA ASN A 230 38.56 -12.93 60.20
C ASN A 230 39.49 -12.16 61.15
N GLN A 231 39.66 -10.86 60.90
CA GLN A 231 40.51 -9.99 61.74
C GLN A 231 39.93 -9.85 63.16
N VAL A 232 38.61 -9.76 63.28
CA VAL A 232 37.90 -9.78 64.56
C VAL A 232 38.05 -11.11 65.31
N GLN A 233 38.03 -12.25 64.61
CA GLN A 233 38.28 -13.55 65.23
C GLN A 233 39.74 -13.73 65.71
N SER A 234 40.70 -13.06 65.06
CA SER A 234 42.12 -13.11 65.44
C SER A 234 42.50 -12.17 66.61
N LEU A 235 41.71 -11.12 66.85
CA LEU A 235 41.94 -10.14 67.92
C LEU A 235 42.12 -10.76 69.34
N PRO A 236 41.30 -11.73 69.80
CA PRO A 236 41.52 -12.36 71.12
C PRO A 236 42.84 -13.13 71.26
N TYR A 237 43.49 -13.52 70.15
CA TYR A 237 44.81 -14.16 70.16
C TYR A 237 45.98 -13.16 70.11
N SER A 238 45.72 -11.89 69.76
CA SER A 238 46.74 -10.84 69.64
C SER A 238 46.97 -10.01 70.91
N ILE A 239 46.11 -10.16 71.93
CA ILE A 239 46.13 -9.36 73.17
C ILE A 239 46.63 -10.20 74.36
N VAL A 240 47.51 -11.18 74.10
CA VAL A 240 48.28 -11.86 75.16
C VAL A 240 49.53 -11.05 75.47
#